data_AF-A0A9X3PJA9-F1
#
_entry.id   AF-A0A9X3PJA9-F1
#
_cell.length_a   1.000
_cell.length_b   1.000
_cell.length_c   1.000
_cell.angle_alpha   90.00
_cell.angle_beta   90.00
_cell.angle_gamma   90.00
#
_symmetry.space_group_name_H-M   'P 1'
#
loop_
_entity.id
_entity.type
_entity.pdbx_description
1 polymer ?
#
loop_
_entity_poly.entity_id
_entity_poly.type
_entity_poly.pdbx_seq_one_letter_code
_entity_poly.pdbx_strand_id
1 'polypeptide(L)'
;MSQPPASPPPEPPPGPPPYYPPPPVPGGSYPPSENSKTISVLALVFGGLSLLFGLIPIAGIFIGGLFGIAAIVLGIIGIFKSHRLFAIIGIALAVVGLIVAVIITVAVGRSADEIIEDWPTDYGDSSGEDEGHGDAPQDQVVDGTDPTAPLPAGSEVTTGNWTVVVSEVVPDATEQVLAANEFNVPPAEGFQYFMFQVAATYQGEESSIAWTDLLFGVYVDSSVYSEPCGIIPGDLVGAPEVFAGGTASGSQCIAVPTAGLDTAAIGVQDFWGSGQRLFVAAS
;
A
#
# COMPACT_ATOMS: atom_id res chain seq x y z
N MET A 1 -82.18 -20.70 -68.53
CA MET A 1 -80.81 -20.51 -68.01
C MET A 1 -80.95 -20.27 -66.53
N SER A 2 -80.63 -21.28 -65.71
CA SER A 2 -80.87 -21.28 -64.26
C SER A 2 -79.63 -20.74 -63.56
N GLN A 3 -79.81 -19.69 -62.78
CA GLN A 3 -78.74 -19.02 -62.02
C GLN A 3 -78.41 -19.85 -60.77
N PRO A 4 -77.14 -20.16 -60.47
CA PRO A 4 -76.78 -20.93 -59.29
C PRO A 4 -77.02 -20.11 -58.00
N PRO A 5 -77.35 -20.79 -56.88
CA PRO A 5 -77.65 -20.13 -55.60
C PRO A 5 -76.40 -19.47 -55.01
N ALA A 6 -76.61 -18.32 -54.36
CA ALA A 6 -75.58 -17.52 -53.71
C ALA A 6 -74.92 -18.28 -52.54
N SER A 7 -73.60 -18.16 -52.42
CA SER A 7 -72.80 -18.73 -51.33
C SER A 7 -73.15 -18.08 -49.97
N PRO A 8 -73.14 -18.84 -48.87
CA PRO A 8 -73.38 -18.30 -47.53
C PRO A 8 -72.22 -17.38 -47.08
N PRO A 9 -72.51 -16.40 -46.21
CA PRO A 9 -71.51 -15.44 -45.73
C PRO A 9 -70.42 -16.13 -44.88
N PRO A 10 -69.18 -15.60 -44.88
CA PRO A 10 -68.07 -16.15 -44.10
C PRO A 10 -68.30 -16.00 -42.59
N GLU A 11 -67.97 -17.05 -41.84
CA GLU A 11 -68.05 -17.05 -40.37
C GLU A 11 -67.04 -16.08 -39.73
N PRO A 12 -67.41 -15.41 -38.62
CA PRO A 12 -66.50 -14.51 -37.90
C PRO A 12 -65.37 -15.29 -37.21
N PRO A 13 -64.18 -14.69 -37.07
CA PRO A 13 -63.02 -15.35 -36.47
C PRO A 13 -63.26 -15.69 -34.99
N PRO A 14 -62.66 -16.78 -34.46
CA PRO A 14 -62.80 -17.17 -33.06
C PRO A 14 -62.24 -16.10 -32.12
N GLY A 15 -62.99 -15.79 -31.06
CA GLY A 15 -62.58 -14.82 -30.04
C GLY A 15 -61.36 -15.30 -29.22
N PRO A 16 -60.65 -14.38 -28.54
CA PRO A 16 -59.47 -14.71 -27.76
C PRO A 16 -59.80 -15.61 -26.55
N PRO A 17 -58.88 -16.50 -26.13
CA PRO A 17 -59.11 -17.39 -25.00
C PRO A 17 -59.21 -16.63 -23.67
N PRO A 18 -59.98 -17.14 -22.69
CA PRO A 18 -60.19 -16.47 -21.41
C PRO A 18 -58.92 -16.42 -20.55
N TYR A 19 -58.66 -15.25 -19.98
CA TYR A 19 -57.55 -14.99 -19.06
C TYR A 19 -57.87 -15.51 -17.66
N TYR A 20 -57.05 -16.42 -17.12
CA TYR A 20 -57.14 -16.88 -15.74
C TYR A 20 -56.08 -16.19 -14.87
N PRO A 21 -56.45 -15.57 -13.73
CA PRO A 21 -55.49 -15.02 -12.79
C PRO A 21 -54.70 -16.15 -12.08
N PRO A 22 -53.41 -15.94 -11.77
CA PRO A 22 -52.60 -16.94 -11.07
C PRO A 22 -53.07 -17.13 -9.61
N PRO A 23 -52.90 -18.33 -9.03
CA PRO A 23 -53.35 -18.64 -7.68
C PRO A 23 -52.56 -17.86 -6.61
N PRO A 24 -53.17 -17.57 -5.44
CA PRO A 24 -52.50 -16.86 -4.35
C PRO A 24 -51.41 -17.74 -3.69
N VAL A 25 -50.22 -17.18 -3.48
CA VAL A 25 -49.11 -17.81 -2.76
C VAL A 25 -49.36 -17.78 -1.24
N PRO A 26 -49.27 -18.91 -0.51
CA PRO A 26 -49.40 -18.93 0.94
C PRO A 26 -48.27 -18.17 1.63
N GLY A 27 -48.61 -17.25 2.54
CA GLY A 27 -47.65 -16.46 3.31
C GLY A 27 -46.82 -17.32 4.26
N GLY A 28 -45.50 -17.34 4.07
CA GLY A 28 -44.55 -17.98 4.97
C GLY A 28 -44.38 -17.16 6.26
N SER A 29 -44.56 -17.81 7.40
CA SER A 29 -44.13 -17.34 8.72
C SER A 29 -42.60 -17.40 8.82
N TYR A 30 -41.96 -16.29 9.18
CA TYR A 30 -40.51 -16.25 9.43
C TYR A 30 -40.17 -17.03 10.71
N PRO A 31 -39.09 -17.85 10.73
CA PRO A 31 -38.64 -18.50 11.96
C PRO A 31 -38.03 -17.47 12.95
N PRO A 32 -38.13 -17.71 14.27
CA PRO A 32 -37.57 -16.82 15.28
C PRO A 32 -36.04 -16.74 15.18
N SER A 33 -35.47 -15.54 15.34
CA SER A 33 -34.02 -15.29 15.25
C SER A 33 -33.26 -16.10 16.29
N GLU A 34 -32.40 -17.01 15.82
CA GLU A 34 -31.51 -17.82 16.64
C GLU A 34 -30.43 -16.93 17.29
N ASN A 35 -30.29 -17.03 18.61
CA ASN A 35 -29.38 -16.19 19.41
C ASN A 35 -27.94 -16.31 18.92
N SER A 36 -27.36 -15.19 18.47
CA SER A 36 -26.10 -15.16 17.73
C SER A 36 -24.89 -15.51 18.61
N LYS A 37 -24.46 -16.77 18.55
CA LYS A 37 -23.12 -17.21 18.99
C LYS A 37 -22.00 -16.45 18.26
N THR A 38 -22.31 -15.81 17.14
CA THR A 38 -21.42 -15.02 16.29
C THR A 38 -20.72 -13.88 17.05
N ILE A 39 -21.42 -13.18 17.95
CA ILE A 39 -20.83 -12.03 18.65
C ILE A 39 -19.74 -12.48 19.63
N SER A 40 -19.96 -13.58 20.36
CA SER A 40 -18.98 -14.13 21.28
C SER A 40 -17.76 -14.71 20.55
N VAL A 41 -17.97 -15.31 19.37
CA VAL A 41 -16.88 -15.80 18.51
C VAL A 41 -16.06 -14.63 17.96
N LEU A 42 -16.71 -13.58 17.46
CA LEU A 42 -16.02 -12.38 16.98
C LEU A 42 -15.19 -11.73 18.10
N ALA A 43 -15.73 -11.61 19.32
CA ALA A 43 -14.99 -11.06 20.46
C ALA A 43 -13.75 -11.91 20.80
N LEU A 44 -13.84 -13.24 20.75
CA LEU A 44 -12.70 -14.12 20.97
C LEU A 44 -11.64 -13.98 19.88
N VAL A 45 -12.06 -13.88 18.62
CA VAL A 45 -11.17 -13.71 17.47
C VAL A 45 -10.43 -12.38 17.56
N PHE A 46 -11.13 -11.27 17.80
CA PHE A 46 -10.48 -9.96 17.94
C PHE A 46 -9.58 -9.88 19.17
N GLY A 47 -9.96 -10.52 20.29
CA GLY A 47 -9.10 -10.62 21.48
C GLY A 47 -7.83 -11.43 21.22
N GLY A 48 -7.95 -12.56 20.50
CA GLY A 48 -6.80 -13.37 20.10
C GLY A 48 -5.86 -12.64 19.14
N LEU A 49 -6.41 -11.96 18.13
CA LEU A 49 -5.65 -11.13 17.20
C LEU A 49 -4.94 -9.99 17.94
N SER A 50 -5.60 -9.32 18.88
CA SER A 50 -4.99 -8.28 19.70
C SER A 50 -3.79 -8.78 20.52
N LEU A 51 -3.85 -10.02 21.03
CA LEU A 51 -2.74 -10.63 21.76
C LEU A 51 -1.58 -10.98 20.82
N LEU A 52 -1.89 -11.53 19.63
CA LEU A 52 -0.87 -11.87 18.62
C LEU A 52 -0.14 -10.62 18.11
N PHE A 53 -0.87 -9.57 17.75
CA PHE A 53 -0.27 -8.31 17.29
C PHE A 53 0.42 -7.54 18.43
N GLY A 54 -0.05 -7.68 19.67
CA GLY A 54 0.61 -7.10 20.84
C GLY A 54 1.95 -7.75 21.20
N LEU A 55 2.27 -8.92 20.64
CA LEU A 55 3.53 -9.62 20.85
C LEU A 55 4.67 -9.14 19.92
N ILE A 56 4.39 -8.27 18.94
CA ILE A 56 5.38 -7.75 17.99
C ILE A 56 5.92 -6.40 18.50
N PRO A 57 7.21 -6.29 18.88
CA PRO A 57 7.80 -5.03 19.32
C PRO A 57 7.76 -3.97 18.20
N ILE A 58 7.50 -2.71 18.59
CA ILE A 58 7.46 -1.50 17.75
C ILE A 58 6.25 -1.42 16.76
N ALA A 59 5.89 -2.48 16.03
CA ALA A 59 4.73 -2.48 15.14
C ALA A 59 3.37 -2.63 15.87
N GLY A 60 3.36 -3.36 17.00
CA GLY A 60 2.14 -3.63 17.77
C GLY A 60 1.56 -2.41 18.50
N ILE A 61 2.34 -1.35 18.70
CA ILE A 61 1.90 -0.15 19.43
C ILE A 61 0.91 0.69 18.60
N PHE A 62 1.16 0.83 17.29
CA PHE A 62 0.34 1.67 16.40
C PHE A 62 -0.96 0.99 15.95
N ILE A 63 -0.91 -0.33 15.69
CA ILE A 63 -2.10 -1.09 15.25
C ILE A 63 -2.81 -1.72 16.45
N GLY A 64 -2.07 -2.32 17.38
CA GLY A 64 -2.63 -3.01 18.55
C GLY A 64 -3.26 -2.07 19.58
N GLY A 65 -2.81 -0.81 19.69
CA GLY A 65 -3.40 0.18 20.59
C GLY A 65 -4.86 0.50 20.26
N LEU A 66 -5.21 0.61 18.97
CA LEU A 66 -6.57 0.93 18.52
C LEU A 66 -7.52 -0.27 18.71
N PHE A 67 -7.04 -1.49 18.41
CA PHE A 67 -7.80 -2.72 18.65
C PHE A 67 -7.91 -3.07 20.14
N GLY A 68 -6.91 -2.74 20.96
CA GLY A 68 -6.93 -2.95 22.41
C GLY A 68 -8.01 -2.11 23.09
N ILE A 69 -8.16 -0.84 22.70
CA ILE A 69 -9.24 0.02 23.21
C ILE A 69 -10.61 -0.52 22.80
N ALA A 70 -10.77 -0.94 21.54
CA ALA A 70 -12.02 -1.54 21.07
C ALA A 70 -12.35 -2.85 21.81
N ALA A 71 -11.35 -3.69 22.09
CA ALA A 71 -11.50 -4.94 22.83
C ALA A 71 -11.90 -4.70 24.30
N ILE A 72 -11.33 -3.69 24.95
CA ILE A 72 -11.70 -3.29 26.32
C ILE A 72 -13.15 -2.79 26.36
N VAL A 73 -13.55 -1.94 25.42
CA VAL A 73 -14.92 -1.40 25.33
C VAL A 73 -15.93 -2.53 25.06
N LEU A 74 -15.67 -3.42 24.11
CA LEU A 74 -16.53 -4.57 23.82
C LEU A 74 -16.57 -5.59 24.98
N GLY A 75 -15.45 -5.79 25.68
CA GLY A 75 -15.37 -6.61 26.89
C GLY A 75 -16.25 -6.07 28.02
N ILE A 76 -16.23 -4.75 28.24
CA ILE A 76 -17.06 -4.07 29.25
C ILE A 76 -18.56 -4.20 28.91
N ILE A 77 -18.94 -4.08 27.64
CA ILE A 77 -20.35 -4.24 27.20
C ILE A 77 -20.82 -5.69 27.33
N GLY A 78 -19.94 -6.67 27.07
CA GLY A 78 -20.23 -8.11 27.25
C GLY A 78 -20.56 -8.51 28.69
N ILE A 79 -20.02 -7.79 29.68
CA ILE A 79 -20.26 -8.06 31.11
C ILE A 79 -21.74 -7.87 31.49
N PHE A 80 -22.48 -7.00 30.79
CA PHE A 80 -23.87 -6.69 31.12
C PHE A 80 -24.90 -7.66 30.52
N LYS A 81 -24.51 -8.61 29.66
CA LYS A 81 -25.45 -9.56 29.03
C LYS A 81 -24.95 -11.01 29.06
N SER A 82 -25.19 -11.64 30.22
CA SER A 82 -25.43 -13.09 30.34
C SER A 82 -24.29 -14.08 30.07
N HIS A 83 -23.07 -13.86 30.60
CA HIS A 83 -22.15 -14.95 31.02
C HIS A 83 -20.91 -14.43 31.75
N ARG A 84 -21.04 -14.18 33.06
CA ARG A 84 -19.99 -13.60 33.93
C ARG A 84 -18.66 -14.36 33.88
N LEU A 85 -18.68 -15.67 33.66
CA LEU A 85 -17.48 -16.52 33.68
C LEU A 85 -16.53 -16.24 32.49
N PHE A 86 -17.05 -16.14 31.27
CA PHE A 86 -16.21 -15.90 30.09
C PHE A 86 -15.66 -14.46 30.06
N ALA A 87 -16.40 -13.49 30.60
CA ALA A 87 -15.92 -12.12 30.75
C ALA A 87 -14.77 -12.01 31.77
N ILE A 88 -14.86 -12.74 32.89
CA ILE A 88 -13.79 -12.81 33.89
C ILE A 88 -12.53 -13.47 33.30
N ILE A 89 -12.69 -14.56 32.54
CA ILE A 89 -11.56 -15.23 31.87
C ILE A 89 -10.91 -14.29 30.85
N GLY A 90 -11.71 -13.55 30.07
CA GLY A 90 -11.20 -12.56 29.12
C GLY A 90 -10.41 -11.45 29.81
N ILE A 91 -10.91 -10.90 30.92
CA ILE A 91 -10.19 -9.89 31.71
C ILE A 91 -8.90 -10.46 32.30
N ALA A 92 -8.95 -11.67 32.87
CA ALA A 92 -7.78 -12.31 33.45
C ALA A 92 -6.68 -12.54 32.40
N LEU A 93 -7.05 -13.02 31.21
CA LEU A 93 -6.12 -13.20 30.09
C LEU A 93 -5.56 -11.87 29.58
N ALA A 94 -6.37 -10.80 29.53
CA ALA A 94 -5.92 -9.48 29.14
C ALA A 94 -4.92 -8.89 30.14
N VAL A 95 -5.16 -9.07 31.45
CA VAL A 95 -4.23 -8.62 32.50
C VAL A 95 -2.91 -9.41 32.44
N VAL A 96 -2.97 -10.72 32.25
CA VAL A 96 -1.76 -11.55 32.09
C VAL A 96 -0.99 -11.15 30.82
N GLY A 97 -1.70 -10.94 29.70
CA GLY A 97 -1.09 -10.47 28.45
C GLY A 97 -0.41 -9.11 28.61
N LEU A 98 -1.05 -8.17 29.31
CA LEU A 98 -0.46 -6.86 29.62
C LEU A 98 0.81 -6.99 30.48
N ILE A 99 0.77 -7.81 31.52
CA ILE A 99 1.94 -8.03 32.40
C ILE A 99 3.10 -8.63 31.60
N VAL A 100 2.84 -9.63 30.75
CA VAL A 100 3.85 -10.26 29.89
C VAL A 100 4.41 -9.25 28.88
N ALA A 101 3.56 -8.45 28.24
CA ALA A 101 3.99 -7.42 27.29
C ALA A 101 4.87 -6.35 27.96
N VAL A 102 4.52 -5.92 29.18
CA VAL A 102 5.35 -4.99 29.97
C VAL A 102 6.69 -5.61 30.33
N ILE A 103 6.73 -6.89 30.73
CA ILE A 103 7.98 -7.59 31.05
C ILE A 103 8.89 -7.68 29.81
N ILE A 104 8.33 -8.07 28.65
CA ILE A 104 9.10 -8.15 27.39
C ILE A 104 9.60 -6.76 26.98
N THR A 105 8.76 -5.73 27.07
CA THR A 105 9.14 -4.35 26.73
C THR A 105 10.26 -3.83 27.63
N VAL A 106 10.19 -4.09 28.94
CA VAL A 106 11.25 -3.70 29.88
C VAL A 106 12.52 -4.53 29.69
N ALA A 107 12.41 -5.82 29.36
CA ALA A 107 13.56 -6.67 29.07
C ALA A 107 14.30 -6.23 27.80
N VAL A 108 13.56 -5.94 26.73
CA VAL A 108 14.11 -5.44 25.45
C VAL A 108 14.68 -4.03 25.63
N GLY A 109 14.02 -3.17 26.40
CA GLY A 109 14.52 -1.82 26.72
C GLY A 109 15.86 -1.85 27.46
N ARG A 110 16.03 -2.78 28.41
CA ARG A 110 17.33 -2.95 29.11
C ARG A 110 18.43 -3.51 28.23
N SER A 111 18.12 -4.38 27.26
CA SER A 111 19.11 -4.81 26.26
C SER A 111 19.43 -3.73 25.23
N ALA A 112 18.55 -2.76 25.02
CA ALA A 112 18.81 -1.62 24.14
C ALA A 112 19.79 -0.62 24.78
N ASP A 113 19.73 -0.42 26.10
CA ASP A 113 20.69 0.44 26.82
C ASP A 113 22.14 -0.10 26.71
N GLU A 114 22.34 -1.43 26.75
CA GLU A 114 23.65 -2.07 26.55
C GLU A 114 24.18 -1.92 25.11
N ILE A 115 23.31 -1.77 24.11
CA ILE A 115 23.69 -1.56 22.70
C ILE A 115 23.98 -0.08 22.40
N ILE A 116 23.37 0.85 23.15
CA ILE A 116 23.59 2.30 23.02
C ILE A 116 24.94 2.72 23.64
N GLU A 117 25.40 2.06 24.70
CA GLU A 117 26.73 2.33 25.28
C GLU A 117 27.91 1.86 24.41
N ASP A 118 27.69 0.93 23.48
CA ASP A 118 28.74 0.40 22.57
C ASP A 118 28.75 1.08 21.18
N TRP A 119 27.88 2.08 20.95
CA TRP A 119 27.95 2.89 19.74
C TRP A 119 29.18 3.81 19.83
N PRO A 120 30.14 3.73 18.89
CA PRO A 120 31.32 4.59 18.92
C PRO A 120 30.88 6.03 18.74
N THR A 121 30.95 6.83 19.80
CA THR A 121 30.72 8.29 19.76
C THR A 121 32.01 9.07 19.51
N ASP A 122 33.10 8.39 19.12
CA ASP A 122 34.33 9.03 18.66
C ASP A 122 34.19 9.47 17.19
N TYR A 123 33.30 10.43 16.97
CA TYR A 123 33.43 11.36 15.86
C TYR A 123 34.33 12.49 16.37
N GLY A 124 35.62 12.37 16.09
CA GLY A 124 36.66 13.26 16.60
C GLY A 124 36.33 14.73 16.37
N ASP A 125 36.06 15.45 17.46
CA ASP A 125 36.26 16.88 17.55
C ASP A 125 37.77 17.14 17.47
N SER A 126 38.22 17.57 16.29
CA SER A 126 39.50 18.25 16.14
C SER A 126 39.26 19.60 15.49
N SER A 127 38.72 20.50 16.30
CA SER A 127 38.79 21.93 16.04
C SER A 127 40.23 22.44 16.24
N GLY A 128 40.88 22.78 15.12
CA GLY A 128 41.89 23.84 15.03
C GLY A 128 43.36 23.41 15.16
N GLU A 129 44.08 23.48 14.05
CA GLU A 129 45.11 24.52 13.88
C GLU A 129 45.46 24.72 12.39
N ASP A 130 45.54 25.99 12.05
CA ASP A 130 45.75 26.67 10.78
C ASP A 130 47.17 26.42 10.24
N GLU A 131 47.35 25.93 9.00
CA GLU A 131 48.44 26.34 8.07
C GLU A 131 48.05 25.96 6.63
N GLY A 132 48.00 26.96 5.74
CA GLY A 132 47.28 26.89 4.47
C GLY A 132 48.01 26.35 3.24
N HIS A 133 47.23 26.04 2.20
CA HIS A 133 47.54 26.26 0.78
C HIS A 133 46.36 25.83 -0.11
N GLY A 134 45.93 26.73 -0.99
CA GLY A 134 45.29 26.38 -2.26
C GLY A 134 43.76 26.35 -2.27
N ASP A 135 43.16 27.42 -2.79
CA ASP A 135 41.78 27.45 -3.28
C ASP A 135 41.63 26.46 -4.44
N ALA A 136 41.06 25.29 -4.16
CA ALA A 136 40.53 24.36 -5.15
C ALA A 136 39.05 24.15 -4.82
N PRO A 137 38.14 24.14 -5.82
CA PRO A 137 36.74 23.89 -5.56
C PRO A 137 36.59 22.55 -4.84
N GLN A 138 36.01 22.57 -3.64
CA GLN A 138 35.57 21.34 -3.00
C GLN A 138 34.40 20.82 -3.82
N ASP A 139 34.64 19.80 -4.64
CA ASP A 139 33.58 18.97 -5.20
C ASP A 139 32.74 18.49 -4.02
N GLN A 140 31.55 19.05 -3.85
CA GLN A 140 30.64 18.59 -2.81
C GLN A 140 30.28 17.15 -3.15
N VAL A 141 30.61 16.22 -2.26
CA VAL A 141 30.17 14.83 -2.39
C VAL A 141 28.66 14.83 -2.21
N VAL A 142 27.93 14.78 -3.32
CA VAL A 142 26.47 14.65 -3.32
C VAL A 142 26.16 13.18 -3.04
N ASP A 143 25.61 12.88 -1.86
CA ASP A 143 25.26 11.51 -1.45
C ASP A 143 23.88 11.06 -1.98
N GLY A 144 23.14 11.97 -2.62
CA GLY A 144 21.82 11.73 -3.19
C GLY A 144 20.68 11.79 -2.18
N THR A 145 20.90 12.19 -0.94
CA THR A 145 19.86 12.19 0.09
C THR A 145 19.05 13.49 0.14
N ASP A 146 19.59 14.58 -0.43
CA ASP A 146 18.92 15.87 -0.59
C ASP A 146 18.29 15.97 -1.98
N PRO A 147 16.95 16.09 -2.09
CA PRO A 147 16.29 16.23 -3.39
C PRO A 147 16.63 17.54 -4.13
N THR A 148 17.14 18.55 -3.43
CA THR A 148 17.57 19.83 -4.04
C THR A 148 19.00 19.78 -4.58
N ALA A 149 19.73 18.71 -4.22
CA ALA A 149 21.03 18.34 -4.78
C ALA A 149 21.01 16.84 -5.12
N PRO A 150 20.23 16.41 -6.13
CA PRO A 150 20.14 15.00 -6.48
C PRO A 150 21.42 14.52 -7.16
N LEU A 151 21.61 13.20 -7.20
CA LEU A 151 22.65 12.58 -8.03
C LEU A 151 22.42 12.91 -9.51
N PRO A 152 23.48 12.97 -10.34
CA PRO A 152 23.32 13.19 -11.78
C PRO A 152 22.39 12.17 -12.44
N ALA A 153 21.66 12.58 -13.48
CA ALA A 153 20.77 11.69 -14.23
C ALA A 153 21.50 10.43 -14.71
N GLY A 154 20.87 9.27 -14.56
CA GLY A 154 21.46 7.97 -14.91
C GLY A 154 22.45 7.40 -13.89
N SER A 155 22.63 8.04 -12.73
CA SER A 155 23.44 7.48 -11.64
C SER A 155 22.85 6.18 -11.09
N GLU A 156 23.72 5.30 -10.62
CA GLU A 156 23.34 4.12 -9.85
C GLU A 156 23.01 4.48 -8.41
N VAL A 157 21.91 3.94 -7.90
CA VAL A 157 21.44 4.12 -6.53
C VAL A 157 21.39 2.76 -5.85
N THR A 158 22.04 2.61 -4.70
CA THR A 158 21.93 1.41 -3.88
C THR A 158 21.01 1.67 -2.69
N THR A 159 19.92 0.89 -2.58
CA THR A 159 19.00 0.95 -1.45
C THR A 159 18.49 -0.45 -1.12
N GLY A 160 18.47 -0.80 0.16
CA GLY A 160 18.23 -2.18 0.58
C GLY A 160 19.17 -3.17 -0.12
N ASN A 161 18.61 -4.24 -0.67
CA ASN A 161 19.32 -5.23 -1.47
C ASN A 161 19.29 -4.94 -2.98
N TRP A 162 19.04 -3.70 -3.40
CA TRP A 162 18.87 -3.34 -4.81
C TRP A 162 19.87 -2.29 -5.25
N THR A 163 20.43 -2.46 -6.45
CA THR A 163 21.10 -1.41 -7.22
C THR A 163 20.18 -0.99 -8.35
N VAL A 164 19.80 0.28 -8.39
CA VAL A 164 18.76 0.81 -9.27
C VAL A 164 19.33 1.88 -10.17
N VAL A 165 19.04 1.79 -11.47
CA VAL A 165 19.28 2.84 -12.45
C VAL A 165 17.94 3.33 -13.00
N VAL A 166 17.77 4.64 -13.02
CA VAL A 166 16.63 5.30 -13.67
C VAL A 166 17.09 5.91 -14.99
N SER A 167 16.29 5.73 -16.04
CA SER A 167 16.61 6.19 -17.39
C SER A 167 15.33 6.50 -18.19
N GLU A 168 15.49 6.95 -19.44
CA GLU A 168 14.37 7.21 -20.38
C GLU A 168 13.22 8.00 -19.75
N VAL A 169 13.54 9.13 -19.12
CA VAL A 169 12.56 9.98 -18.44
C VAL A 169 11.69 10.69 -19.48
N VAL A 170 10.37 10.56 -19.32
CA VAL A 170 9.33 11.23 -20.10
C VAL A 170 8.54 12.12 -19.14
N PRO A 171 8.84 13.44 -19.08
CA PRO A 171 8.21 14.34 -18.12
C PRO A 171 6.69 14.46 -18.26
N ASP A 172 6.18 14.40 -19.50
CA ASP A 172 4.75 14.29 -19.82
C ASP A 172 4.50 13.06 -20.68
N ALA A 173 4.09 11.98 -20.02
CA ALA A 173 3.69 10.71 -20.60
C ALA A 173 2.16 10.55 -20.65
N THR A 174 1.40 11.63 -20.47
CA THR A 174 -0.07 11.56 -20.31
C THR A 174 -0.74 10.88 -21.51
N GLU A 175 -0.36 11.25 -22.73
CA GLU A 175 -0.89 10.61 -23.94
C GLU A 175 -0.52 9.13 -24.03
N GLN A 176 0.69 8.76 -23.60
CA GLN A 176 1.20 7.39 -23.66
C GLN A 176 0.44 6.47 -22.70
N VAL A 177 0.18 6.96 -21.49
CA VAL A 177 -0.62 6.24 -20.48
C VAL A 177 -2.07 6.11 -20.94
N LEU A 178 -2.70 7.19 -21.42
CA LEU A 178 -4.10 7.13 -21.87
C LEU A 178 -4.28 6.23 -23.11
N ALA A 179 -3.27 6.14 -23.97
CA ALA A 179 -3.28 5.22 -25.11
C ALA A 179 -3.05 3.75 -24.71
N ALA A 180 -2.40 3.50 -23.57
CA ALA A 180 -2.06 2.14 -23.14
C ALA A 180 -3.29 1.32 -22.73
N ASN A 181 -4.32 1.97 -22.17
CA ASN A 181 -5.52 1.29 -21.70
C ASN A 181 -6.75 2.22 -21.69
N GLU A 182 -7.86 1.77 -22.25
CA GLU A 182 -9.11 2.54 -22.31
C GLU A 182 -9.76 2.84 -20.94
N PHE A 183 -9.36 2.09 -19.90
CA PHE A 183 -9.81 2.31 -18.52
C PHE A 183 -8.94 3.30 -17.74
N ASN A 184 -7.80 3.73 -18.30
CA ASN A 184 -7.02 4.79 -17.67
C ASN A 184 -7.82 6.09 -17.71
N VAL A 185 -7.80 6.80 -16.59
CA VAL A 185 -8.42 8.12 -16.45
C VAL A 185 -7.37 9.20 -16.67
N PRO A 186 -7.73 10.40 -17.15
CA PRO A 186 -6.81 11.53 -17.18
C PRO A 186 -6.33 11.91 -15.76
N PRO A 187 -5.13 12.50 -15.63
CA PRO A 187 -4.68 13.05 -14.36
C PRO A 187 -5.61 14.19 -13.90
N ALA A 188 -5.56 14.52 -12.62
CA ALA A 188 -6.28 15.67 -12.08
C ALA A 188 -5.88 16.97 -12.79
N GLU A 189 -6.78 17.96 -12.77
CA GLU A 189 -6.47 19.28 -13.35
C GLU A 189 -5.21 19.87 -12.70
N GLY A 190 -4.27 20.34 -13.53
CA GLY A 190 -2.96 20.84 -13.07
C GLY A 190 -1.91 19.76 -12.82
N PHE A 191 -2.23 18.48 -13.10
CA PHE A 191 -1.30 17.35 -13.03
C PHE A 191 -1.09 16.73 -14.42
N GLN A 192 0.04 16.04 -14.57
CA GLN A 192 0.39 15.21 -15.71
C GLN A 192 1.02 13.89 -15.24
N TYR A 193 1.09 12.91 -16.13
CA TYR A 193 1.77 11.66 -15.84
C TYR A 193 3.25 11.77 -16.22
N PHE A 194 4.13 11.48 -15.26
CA PHE A 194 5.58 11.48 -15.41
C PHE A 194 6.07 10.04 -15.38
N MET A 195 6.74 9.59 -16.44
CA MET A 195 7.14 8.19 -16.60
C MET A 195 8.64 8.06 -16.78
N PHE A 196 9.23 6.99 -16.28
CA PHE A 196 10.65 6.68 -16.44
C PHE A 196 10.88 5.17 -16.41
N GLN A 197 11.99 4.74 -16.99
CA GLN A 197 12.42 3.34 -16.94
C GLN A 197 13.27 3.06 -15.71
N VAL A 198 13.06 1.88 -15.15
CA VAL A 198 13.80 1.34 -14.02
C VAL A 198 14.53 0.08 -14.47
N ALA A 199 15.80 -0.03 -14.09
CA ALA A 199 16.54 -1.29 -14.08
C ALA A 199 17.06 -1.52 -12.65
N ALA A 200 16.55 -2.55 -11.99
CA ALA A 200 16.86 -2.88 -10.60
C ALA A 200 17.55 -4.24 -10.52
N THR A 201 18.82 -4.26 -10.12
CA THR A 201 19.63 -5.47 -9.95
C THR A 201 19.63 -5.89 -8.49
N TYR A 202 19.25 -7.15 -8.23
CA TYR A 202 19.16 -7.70 -6.88
C TYR A 202 20.54 -8.17 -6.38
N GLN A 203 20.90 -7.72 -5.19
CA GLN A 203 22.18 -8.00 -4.52
C GLN A 203 22.03 -8.93 -3.30
N GLY A 204 20.82 -9.38 -2.99
CA GLY A 204 20.57 -10.33 -1.89
C GLY A 204 20.93 -11.77 -2.27
N GLU A 205 20.89 -12.67 -1.29
CA GLU A 205 21.33 -14.07 -1.46
C GLU A 205 20.30 -14.99 -2.11
N GLU A 206 19.00 -14.71 -1.94
CA GLU A 206 17.90 -15.52 -2.46
C GLU A 206 17.28 -14.89 -3.72
N SER A 207 15.96 -14.76 -3.76
CA SER A 207 15.21 -14.03 -4.78
C SER A 207 14.38 -12.92 -4.16
N SER A 208 14.05 -11.91 -4.97
CA SER A 208 13.08 -10.89 -4.60
C SER A 208 12.40 -10.26 -5.82
N ILE A 209 11.38 -9.44 -5.56
CA ILE A 209 10.54 -8.78 -6.54
C ILE A 209 10.71 -7.27 -6.40
N ALA A 210 11.18 -6.61 -7.47
CA ALA A 210 11.52 -5.19 -7.42
C ALA A 210 10.33 -4.28 -7.04
N TRP A 211 9.13 -4.53 -7.58
CA TRP A 211 7.96 -3.68 -7.34
C TRP A 211 7.38 -3.81 -5.93
N THR A 212 7.70 -4.87 -5.18
CA THR A 212 7.28 -5.00 -3.77
C THR A 212 8.27 -4.36 -2.80
N ASP A 213 9.53 -4.28 -3.21
CA ASP A 213 10.63 -3.82 -2.35
C ASP A 213 10.99 -2.36 -2.59
N LEU A 214 10.74 -1.83 -3.78
CA LEU A 214 11.12 -0.46 -4.14
C LEU A 214 9.92 0.47 -4.18
N LEU A 215 10.04 1.59 -3.49
CA LEU A 215 9.16 2.74 -3.59
C LEU A 215 9.79 3.81 -4.46
N PHE A 216 8.99 4.34 -5.38
CA PHE A 216 9.37 5.45 -6.23
C PHE A 216 8.56 6.70 -5.91
N GLY A 217 9.20 7.86 -6.08
CA GLY A 217 8.57 9.17 -5.93
C GLY A 217 9.17 10.17 -6.91
N VAL A 218 8.47 11.27 -7.18
CA VAL A 218 9.05 12.43 -7.89
C VAL A 218 8.96 13.64 -6.98
N TYR A 219 10.11 14.22 -6.66
CA TYR A 219 10.20 15.49 -5.95
C TYR A 219 9.97 16.66 -6.91
N VAL A 220 9.03 17.53 -6.56
CA VAL A 220 8.71 18.79 -7.24
C VAL A 220 8.37 19.82 -6.18
N ASP A 221 9.00 21.00 -6.22
CA ASP A 221 8.68 22.15 -5.36
C ASP A 221 8.44 21.80 -3.87
N SER A 222 9.40 21.11 -3.24
CA SER A 222 9.35 20.68 -1.82
C SER A 222 8.38 19.55 -1.47
N SER A 223 7.71 18.95 -2.45
CA SER A 223 6.80 17.83 -2.24
C SER A 223 7.28 16.60 -3.00
N VAL A 224 7.10 15.41 -2.42
CA VAL A 224 7.28 14.15 -3.17
C VAL A 224 5.92 13.56 -3.52
N TYR A 225 5.70 13.36 -4.80
CA TYR A 225 4.51 12.74 -5.36
C TYR A 225 4.79 11.25 -5.61
N SER A 226 3.79 10.40 -5.37
CA SER A 226 3.90 8.94 -5.54
C SER A 226 2.58 8.31 -6.00
N GLU A 227 1.63 9.11 -6.49
CA GLU A 227 0.36 8.60 -6.99
C GLU A 227 0.58 7.90 -8.34
N PRO A 228 0.15 6.63 -8.52
CA PRO A 228 0.39 5.88 -9.75
C PRO A 228 -0.51 6.33 -10.91
N CYS A 229 -0.11 6.04 -12.15
CA CYS A 229 -0.79 6.49 -13.38
C CYS A 229 -1.86 5.54 -13.96
N GLY A 230 -2.11 4.39 -13.34
CA GLY A 230 -2.97 3.34 -13.91
C GLY A 230 -2.16 2.26 -14.63
N ILE A 231 -2.70 1.65 -15.70
CA ILE A 231 -2.03 0.61 -16.47
C ILE A 231 -1.08 1.26 -17.48
N ILE A 232 0.22 1.01 -17.36
CA ILE A 232 1.24 1.65 -18.22
C ILE A 232 1.93 0.64 -19.14
N PRO A 233 2.50 1.08 -20.27
CA PRO A 233 3.35 0.23 -21.11
C PRO A 233 4.58 -0.24 -20.31
N GLY A 234 4.90 -1.53 -20.40
CA GLY A 234 6.13 -2.07 -19.80
C GLY A 234 6.20 -1.97 -18.28
N ASP A 235 5.06 -1.92 -17.59
CA ASP A 235 4.96 -1.73 -16.14
C ASP A 235 5.93 -2.61 -15.33
N LEU A 236 6.68 -2.00 -14.41
CA LEU A 236 7.59 -2.68 -13.48
C LEU A 236 6.88 -3.72 -12.61
N VAL A 237 5.57 -3.55 -12.36
CA VAL A 237 4.75 -4.56 -11.67
C VAL A 237 4.70 -5.88 -12.45
N GLY A 238 4.87 -5.82 -13.78
CA GLY A 238 4.97 -6.98 -14.66
C GLY A 238 6.37 -7.60 -14.75
N ALA A 239 7.38 -7.00 -14.11
CA ALA A 239 8.73 -7.54 -14.12
C ALA A 239 8.82 -8.84 -13.29
N PRO A 240 9.66 -9.81 -13.71
CA PRO A 240 9.77 -11.08 -13.01
C PRO A 240 10.44 -10.93 -11.64
N GLU A 241 10.16 -11.89 -10.75
CA GLU A 241 11.03 -12.16 -9.61
C GLU A 241 12.44 -12.53 -10.10
N VAL A 242 13.46 -12.00 -9.43
CA VAL A 242 14.86 -12.23 -9.79
C VAL A 242 15.63 -12.80 -8.62
N PHE A 243 16.59 -13.69 -8.92
CA PHE A 243 17.56 -14.22 -7.96
C PHE A 243 18.78 -13.30 -7.87
N ALA A 244 19.69 -13.57 -6.93
CA ALA A 244 20.97 -12.90 -6.78
C ALA A 244 21.67 -12.58 -8.13
N GLY A 245 21.99 -11.30 -8.34
CA GLY A 245 22.61 -10.77 -9.56
C GLY A 245 21.66 -10.59 -10.75
N GLY A 246 20.39 -10.98 -10.65
CA GLY A 246 19.39 -10.76 -11.68
C GLY A 246 18.85 -9.33 -11.68
N THR A 247 18.45 -8.85 -12.86
CA THR A 247 17.89 -7.50 -13.06
C THR A 247 16.43 -7.58 -13.46
N ALA A 248 15.56 -6.91 -12.70
CA ALA A 248 14.18 -6.63 -13.07
C ALA A 248 14.11 -5.25 -13.73
N SER A 249 13.45 -5.16 -14.89
CA SER A 249 13.31 -3.91 -15.64
C SER A 249 11.87 -3.64 -16.02
N GLY A 250 11.50 -2.37 -16.04
CA GLY A 250 10.17 -1.92 -16.46
C GLY A 250 9.98 -0.43 -16.22
N SER A 251 8.84 0.09 -16.66
CA SER A 251 8.46 1.49 -16.49
C SER A 251 7.79 1.71 -15.16
N GLN A 252 8.04 2.87 -14.57
CA GLN A 252 7.31 3.41 -13.43
C GLN A 252 6.70 4.75 -13.84
N CYS A 253 5.49 5.02 -13.37
CA CYS A 253 4.79 6.26 -13.65
C CYS A 253 4.18 6.86 -12.39
N ILE A 254 4.27 8.19 -12.27
CA ILE A 254 3.78 8.97 -11.14
C ILE A 254 3.02 10.21 -11.66
N ALA A 255 1.86 10.51 -11.08
CA ALA A 255 1.16 11.77 -11.32
C ALA A 255 1.84 12.92 -10.57
N VAL A 256 2.22 13.98 -11.30
CA VAL A 256 2.96 15.14 -10.78
C VAL A 256 2.32 16.44 -11.25
N PRO A 257 2.55 17.58 -10.58
CA PRO A 257 2.14 18.89 -11.09
C PRO A 257 2.73 19.17 -12.48
N THR A 258 2.01 19.90 -13.32
CA THR A 258 2.50 20.31 -14.65
C THR A 258 3.60 21.38 -14.60
N ALA A 259 3.76 22.05 -13.46
CA ALA A 259 4.77 23.08 -13.22
C ALA A 259 5.88 22.56 -12.30
N GLY A 260 7.06 23.21 -12.33
CA GLY A 260 8.17 22.92 -11.42
C GLY A 260 9.05 21.74 -11.83
N LEU A 261 8.87 21.18 -13.04
CA LEU A 261 9.58 19.98 -13.47
C LEU A 261 11.04 20.20 -13.90
N ASP A 262 11.45 21.46 -14.10
CA ASP A 262 12.84 21.81 -14.44
C ASP A 262 13.85 21.41 -13.34
N THR A 263 13.36 21.23 -12.10
CA THR A 263 14.15 20.80 -10.95
C THR A 263 13.64 19.47 -10.38
N ALA A 264 12.92 18.68 -11.17
CA ALA A 264 12.39 17.42 -10.70
C ALA A 264 13.51 16.41 -10.41
N ALA A 265 13.34 15.68 -9.31
CA ALA A 265 14.23 14.58 -8.94
C ALA A 265 13.43 13.30 -8.66
N ILE A 266 13.94 12.18 -9.13
CA ILE A 266 13.31 10.87 -9.00
C ILE A 266 13.86 10.22 -7.73
N GLY A 267 12.98 9.97 -6.78
CA GLY A 267 13.28 9.33 -5.52
C GLY A 267 13.14 7.82 -5.60
N VAL A 268 14.12 7.10 -5.05
CA VAL A 268 14.14 5.63 -4.91
C VAL A 268 14.36 5.29 -3.45
N GLN A 269 13.59 4.33 -2.93
CA GLN A 269 13.63 3.94 -1.52
C GLN A 269 13.30 2.46 -1.36
N ASP A 270 14.02 1.76 -0.48
CA ASP A 270 13.63 0.43 0.01
C ASP A 270 12.42 0.52 0.96
N PHE A 271 11.37 -0.25 0.66
CA PHE A 271 10.14 -0.34 1.42
C PHE A 271 10.34 -0.96 2.81
N TRP A 272 11.24 -1.94 2.91
CA TRP A 272 11.42 -2.74 4.12
C TRP A 272 12.44 -2.17 5.10
N GLY A 273 13.40 -1.40 4.60
CA GLY A 273 14.41 -0.73 5.40
C GLY A 273 13.87 0.51 6.14
N SER A 274 14.64 1.03 7.08
CA SER A 274 14.46 2.38 7.64
C SER A 274 14.86 3.49 6.63
N GLY A 275 14.89 3.15 5.34
CA GLY A 275 15.77 3.74 4.33
C GLY A 275 15.42 5.17 3.98
N GLN A 276 16.44 6.02 4.07
CA GLN A 276 16.50 7.35 3.48
C GLN A 276 16.23 7.25 1.97
N ARG A 277 15.37 8.12 1.44
CA ARG A 277 15.10 8.20 0.00
C ARG A 277 16.30 8.82 -0.70
N LEU A 278 16.75 8.19 -1.78
CA LEU A 278 17.83 8.67 -2.62
C LEU A 278 17.25 9.28 -3.90
N PHE A 279 17.81 10.38 -4.35
CA PHE A 279 17.28 11.20 -5.43
C PHE A 279 18.27 11.25 -6.61
N VAL A 280 17.75 11.06 -7.82
CA VAL A 280 18.47 11.18 -9.09
C VAL A 280 17.79 12.25 -9.93
N ALA A 281 18.55 13.13 -10.57
CA ALA A 281 18.03 14.19 -11.42
C ALA A 281 17.22 13.59 -12.59
N ALA A 282 16.11 14.23 -12.95
CA ALA A 282 15.30 13.82 -14.09
C ALA A 282 15.98 14.09 -15.45
N SER A 283 16.93 15.03 -15.50
CA SER A 283 17.64 15.49 -16.70
C SER A 283 19.06 15.97 -16.40
#